data_AF-A0A5R9FQK0-F1
#
_entry.id   AF-A0A5R9FQK0-F1
#
_cell.length_a   1.000
_cell.length_b   1.000
_cell.length_c   1.000
_cell.angle_alpha   90.00
_cell.angle_beta   90.00
_cell.angle_gamma   90.00
#
_symmetry.space_group_name_H-M   'P 1'
#
loop_
_entity.id
_entity.type
_entity.pdbx_description
1 polymer ?
#
loop_
_entity_poly.entity_id
_entity_poly.type
_entity_poly.pdbx_seq_one_letter_code
_entity_poly.pdbx_strand_id
1 'polypeptide(L)'
;MPETKSNKLGTETGTYVLPCGCKIYVYFPGGTIHFATDSVTTKCPELSRLWSDYWASCRNDHNWTSLNNYLACLRHVGAWEGRIAWCEAERDRYPNPADSYDSPTQQTEMEEQGAPVAS
;
A
#
# COMPACT_ATOMS: atom_id res chain seq x y z
N MET A 1 2.18 -34.39 2.29
CA MET A 1 1.72 -33.13 2.90
C MET A 1 1.22 -32.26 1.76
N PRO A 2 0.01 -31.66 1.82
CA PRO A 2 -0.49 -30.91 0.68
C PRO A 2 0.39 -29.67 0.46
N GLU A 3 0.89 -29.56 -0.76
CA GLU A 3 1.83 -28.55 -1.24
C GLU A 3 1.29 -27.14 -0.98
N THR A 4 2.09 -26.34 -0.31
CA THR A 4 1.76 -24.97 0.07
C THR A 4 1.57 -24.11 -1.18
N LYS A 5 0.31 -23.76 -1.48
CA LYS A 5 -0.13 -23.02 -2.67
C LYS A 5 0.26 -21.53 -2.63
N SER A 6 1.54 -21.19 -2.54
CA SER A 6 2.00 -19.80 -2.56
C SER A 6 1.70 -19.07 -3.87
N ASN A 7 1.48 -19.78 -4.99
CA ASN A 7 1.24 -19.19 -6.32
C ASN A 7 -0.24 -18.99 -6.70
N LYS A 8 -1.20 -19.26 -5.81
CA LYS A 8 -2.65 -19.19 -6.12
C LYS A 8 -3.43 -18.23 -5.22
N LEU A 9 -2.73 -17.41 -4.45
CA LEU A 9 -3.31 -16.50 -3.48
C LEU A 9 -4.20 -15.47 -4.18
N GLY A 10 -5.50 -15.53 -3.92
CA GLY A 10 -6.52 -14.71 -4.56
C GLY A 10 -7.26 -15.36 -5.74
N THR A 11 -7.10 -16.66 -5.97
CA THR A 11 -7.89 -17.42 -6.98
C THR A 11 -8.94 -18.34 -6.37
N GLU A 12 -8.83 -18.64 -5.07
CA GLU A 12 -9.76 -19.47 -4.31
C GLU A 12 -9.83 -19.00 -2.85
N THR A 13 -10.97 -19.19 -2.19
CA THR A 13 -11.11 -18.95 -0.76
C THR A 13 -10.34 -20.01 0.02
N GLY A 14 -9.52 -19.60 1.00
CA GLY A 14 -8.81 -20.59 1.83
C GLY A 14 -7.69 -20.02 2.70
N THR A 15 -7.04 -20.92 3.45
CA THR A 15 -5.89 -20.61 4.29
C THR A 15 -4.58 -20.84 3.52
N TYR A 16 -3.70 -19.84 3.53
CA TYR A 16 -2.42 -19.86 2.85
C TYR A 16 -1.28 -19.66 3.84
N VAL A 17 -0.15 -20.31 3.60
CA VAL A 17 1.07 -20.09 4.37
C VAL A 17 1.95 -19.12 3.59
N LEU A 18 2.29 -18.02 4.22
CA LEU A 18 3.15 -16.97 3.69
C LEU A 18 4.63 -17.41 3.69
N PRO A 19 5.49 -16.73 2.89
CA PRO A 19 6.94 -16.97 2.92
C PRO A 19 7.56 -16.79 4.31
N CYS A 20 7.00 -15.88 5.13
CA CYS A 20 7.41 -15.66 6.52
C CYS A 20 6.91 -16.75 7.50
N GLY A 21 6.24 -17.80 7.00
CA GLY A 21 5.72 -18.92 7.79
C GLY A 21 4.35 -18.68 8.44
N CYS A 22 3.80 -17.47 8.33
CA CYS A 22 2.50 -17.12 8.90
C CYS A 22 1.33 -17.67 8.07
N LYS A 23 0.17 -17.86 8.68
CA LYS A 23 -1.05 -18.29 7.99
C LYS A 23 -2.02 -17.13 7.85
N ILE A 24 -2.60 -16.99 6.66
CA ILE A 24 -3.65 -15.99 6.37
C ILE A 24 -4.85 -16.67 5.73
N TYR A 25 -6.03 -16.09 5.88
CA TYR A 25 -7.25 -16.56 5.24
C TYR A 25 -7.69 -15.55 4.16
N VAL A 26 -7.86 -15.99 2.93
CA VAL A 26 -8.28 -15.11 1.83
C VAL A 26 -9.66 -15.52 1.37
N TYR A 27 -10.53 -14.53 1.15
CA TYR A 27 -11.86 -14.73 0.58
C TYR A 27 -11.87 -14.35 -0.91
N PHE A 28 -12.45 -15.23 -1.73
CA PHE A 28 -12.66 -15.05 -3.17
C PHE A 28 -14.16 -15.23 -3.51
N PRO A 29 -14.71 -14.46 -4.47
CA PRO A 29 -14.08 -13.37 -5.22
C PRO A 29 -13.88 -12.10 -4.38
N GLY A 30 -12.85 -11.33 -4.71
CA GLY A 30 -12.57 -10.04 -4.06
C GLY A 30 -11.15 -9.90 -3.51
N GLY A 31 -10.44 -11.00 -3.25
CA GLY A 31 -9.04 -10.97 -2.82
C GLY A 31 -8.85 -10.27 -1.47
N THR A 32 -9.91 -10.18 -0.67
CA THR A 32 -9.88 -9.54 0.64
C THR A 32 -9.06 -10.41 1.59
N ILE A 33 -7.92 -9.88 2.03
CA ILE A 33 -7.03 -10.57 2.96
C ILE A 33 -7.63 -10.42 4.35
N HIS A 34 -8.12 -11.52 4.91
CA HIS A 34 -8.53 -11.59 6.30
C HIS A 34 -7.42 -12.25 7.11
N PHE A 35 -7.08 -11.68 8.27
CA PHE A 35 -6.28 -12.42 9.24
C PHE A 35 -7.12 -13.61 9.70
N ALA A 36 -6.57 -14.82 9.63
CA ALA A 36 -7.24 -16.00 10.18
C ALA A 36 -7.51 -15.73 11.67
N THR A 37 -8.79 -15.77 12.05
CA THR A 37 -9.30 -15.44 13.39
C THR A 37 -8.99 -16.50 14.44
N ASP A 38 -8.32 -17.57 14.06
CA ASP A 38 -7.98 -18.67 14.95
C ASP A 38 -6.88 -18.18 15.91
N SER A 39 -7.30 -17.92 17.14
CA SER A 39 -6.64 -17.24 18.26
C SER A 39 -5.30 -17.84 18.76
N VAL A 40 -4.68 -18.73 17.98
CA VAL A 40 -3.44 -19.44 18.32
C VAL A 40 -2.34 -19.23 17.27
N THR A 41 -2.70 -18.86 16.04
CA THR A 41 -1.71 -18.57 15.01
C THR A 41 -1.21 -17.13 15.14
N THR A 42 0.08 -17.01 15.47
CA THR A 42 0.89 -15.79 15.45
C THR A 42 0.46 -14.89 14.30
N LYS A 43 -0.15 -13.74 14.62
CA LYS A 43 -0.41 -12.68 13.64
C LYS A 43 0.93 -12.35 12.99
N CYS A 44 1.00 -12.38 11.66
CA CYS A 44 2.22 -12.01 10.96
C CYS A 44 2.62 -10.58 11.35
N PRO A 45 3.76 -10.36 12.03
CA PRO A 45 4.14 -9.03 12.51
C PRO A 45 4.34 -8.06 11.34
N GLU A 46 4.94 -8.53 10.26
CA GLU A 46 5.19 -7.74 9.06
C GLU A 46 3.88 -7.33 8.38
N LEU A 47 2.97 -8.27 8.11
CA LEU A 47 1.68 -7.96 7.53
C LEU A 47 0.86 -7.02 8.42
N SER A 48 0.95 -7.16 9.75
CA SER A 48 0.29 -6.25 10.69
C SER A 48 0.83 -4.83 10.59
N ARG A 49 2.16 -4.67 10.48
CA ARG A 49 2.80 -3.37 10.25
C ARG A 49 2.35 -2.77 8.91
N LEU A 50 2.38 -3.55 7.83
CA LEU A 50 2.00 -3.09 6.50
C LEU A 50 0.53 -2.62 6.45
N TRP A 51 -0.39 -3.35 7.08
CA TRP A 51 -1.77 -2.92 7.20
C TRP A 51 -1.91 -1.63 8.02
N SER A 52 -1.15 -1.49 9.11
CA SER A 52 -1.13 -0.25 9.89
C SER A 52 -0.71 0.96 9.03
N ASP A 53 0.36 0.81 8.24
CA ASP A 53 0.86 1.86 7.34
C ASP A 53 -0.19 2.22 6.25
N TYR A 54 -0.86 1.21 5.70
CA TYR A 54 -1.97 1.40 4.77
C TYR A 54 -3.15 2.17 5.40
N TRP A 55 -3.66 1.73 6.55
CA TRP A 55 -4.81 2.37 7.20
C TRP A 55 -4.49 3.79 7.67
N ALA A 56 -3.25 4.05 8.09
CA ALA A 56 -2.80 5.39 8.45
C ALA A 56 -2.83 6.35 7.24
N SER A 57 -2.55 5.85 6.03
CA SER A 57 -2.50 6.63 4.79
C SER A 57 -3.83 6.69 4.03
N CYS A 58 -4.80 5.82 4.35
CA CYS A 58 -6.11 5.70 3.68
C CYS A 58 -7.28 6.30 4.50
N ARG A 59 -7.02 7.20 5.46
CA ARG A 59 -8.04 7.65 6.44
C ARG A 59 -9.32 8.24 5.83
N ASN A 60 -9.24 8.92 4.69
CA ASN A 60 -10.37 9.62 4.07
C ASN A 60 -10.63 9.17 2.63
N ASP A 61 -9.58 8.89 1.87
CA ASP A 61 -9.66 8.41 0.49
C ASP A 61 -8.35 7.72 0.09
N HIS A 62 -8.38 6.99 -1.01
CA HIS A 62 -7.18 6.47 -1.65
C HIS A 62 -6.34 7.61 -2.24
N ASN A 63 -5.04 7.47 -2.09
CA ASN A 63 -4.00 8.30 -2.68
C ASN A 63 -2.78 7.43 -3.04
N TRP A 64 -1.81 8.01 -3.74
CA TRP A 64 -0.60 7.32 -4.18
C TRP A 64 0.08 6.54 -3.03
N THR A 65 0.27 7.17 -1.87
CA THR A 65 0.92 6.56 -0.70
C THR A 65 0.11 5.38 -0.15
N SER A 66 -1.20 5.54 0.00
CA SER A 66 -2.07 4.44 0.47
C SER A 66 -2.04 3.25 -0.48
N LEU A 67 -2.08 3.48 -1.80
CA LEU A 67 -2.05 2.41 -2.79
C LEU A 67 -0.67 1.75 -2.84
N ASN A 68 0.42 2.51 -2.63
CA ASN A 68 1.75 1.94 -2.51
C ASN A 68 1.91 1.06 -1.24
N ASN A 69 1.33 1.49 -0.11
CA ASN A 69 1.28 0.67 1.11
C ASN A 69 0.41 -0.58 0.94
N TYR A 70 -0.70 -0.48 0.20
CA TYR A 70 -1.53 -1.63 -0.14
C TYR A 70 -0.81 -2.62 -1.07
N LEU A 71 -0.04 -2.13 -2.05
CA LEU A 71 0.81 -2.96 -2.89
C LEU A 71 1.84 -3.74 -2.07
N ALA A 72 2.41 -3.14 -1.03
CA ALA A 72 3.31 -3.86 -0.12
C ALA A 72 2.59 -5.01 0.60
N CYS A 73 1.34 -4.82 1.02
CA CYS A 73 0.51 -5.89 1.57
C CYS A 73 0.29 -7.02 0.55
N LEU A 74 -0.11 -6.67 -0.68
CA LEU A 74 -0.36 -7.63 -1.76
C LEU A 74 0.88 -8.46 -2.10
N ARG A 75 2.05 -7.82 -2.20
CA ARG A 75 3.33 -8.49 -2.47
C ARG A 75 3.75 -9.39 -1.31
N HIS A 76 3.62 -8.91 -0.07
CA HIS A 76 3.95 -9.71 1.12
C HIS A 76 3.13 -11.00 1.19
N VAL A 77 1.85 -10.93 0.82
CA VAL A 77 0.99 -12.12 0.82
C VAL A 77 1.14 -12.98 -0.43
N GLY A 78 1.94 -12.60 -1.43
CA GLY A 78 2.04 -13.32 -2.69
C GLY A 78 0.74 -13.32 -3.50
N ALA A 79 0.01 -12.18 -3.51
CA ALA A 79 -1.19 -12.03 -4.31
C ALA A 79 -0.91 -12.27 -5.80
N TRP A 80 -1.92 -12.72 -6.55
CA TRP A 80 -1.76 -12.95 -7.99
C TRP A 80 -1.30 -11.66 -8.72
N GLU A 81 -0.42 -11.81 -9.72
CA GLU A 81 0.18 -10.73 -10.53
C GLU A 81 -0.81 -9.69 -11.09
N GLY A 82 -1.85 -10.08 -11.82
CA GLY A 82 -2.89 -9.14 -12.28
C GLY A 82 -3.62 -8.34 -11.18
N ARG A 83 -3.68 -8.78 -9.91
CA ARG A 83 -4.21 -7.96 -8.80
C ARG A 83 -3.20 -6.88 -8.42
N ILE A 84 -1.91 -7.24 -8.41
CA ILE A 84 -0.81 -6.30 -8.23
C ILE A 84 -0.84 -5.28 -9.39
N ALA A 85 -0.87 -5.73 -10.63
CA ALA A 85 -0.90 -4.88 -11.82
C ALA A 85 -2.11 -3.93 -11.86
N TRP A 86 -3.30 -4.42 -11.48
CA TRP A 86 -4.48 -3.56 -11.35
C TRP A 86 -4.27 -2.44 -10.32
N CYS A 87 -3.68 -2.76 -9.17
CA CYS A 87 -3.43 -1.79 -8.12
C CYS A 87 -2.30 -0.81 -8.49
N GLU A 88 -1.29 -1.25 -9.24
CA GLU A 88 -0.25 -0.37 -9.81
C GLU A 88 -0.86 0.62 -10.80
N ALA A 89 -1.71 0.15 -11.72
CA ALA A 89 -2.43 1.01 -12.66
C ALA A 89 -3.34 2.02 -11.96
N GLU A 90 -3.99 1.64 -10.85
CA GLU A 90 -4.79 2.57 -10.05
C GLU A 90 -3.90 3.59 -9.32
N ARG A 91 -2.78 3.15 -8.72
CA ARG A 91 -1.80 4.03 -8.04
C ARG A 91 -1.30 5.12 -8.98
N ASP A 92 -0.98 4.77 -10.21
CA ASP A 92 -0.39 5.69 -11.19
C ASP A 92 -1.36 6.78 -11.70
N ARG A 93 -2.64 6.71 -11.31
CA ARG A 93 -3.62 7.80 -11.51
C ARG A 93 -3.47 8.93 -10.50
N TYR A 94 -2.75 8.71 -9.40
CA TYR A 94 -2.55 9.68 -8.35
C TYR A 94 -1.16 10.33 -8.46
N PRO A 95 -1.03 11.63 -8.12
CA PRO A 95 0.28 12.29 -8.09
C PRO A 95 1.23 11.59 -7.12
N ASN A 96 2.44 11.28 -7.60
CA ASN A 96 3.50 10.74 -6.76
C ASN A 96 4.08 11.88 -5.89
N PRO A 97 4.11 11.74 -4.55
CA PRO A 97 4.67 12.76 -3.67
C PRO A 97 6.16 13.06 -3.90
N ALA A 98 6.90 12.16 -4.55
CA ALA A 98 8.30 12.42 -4.91
C ALA A 98 8.44 13.39 -6.10
N ASP A 99 7.46 13.43 -7.00
CA ASP A 99 7.50 14.27 -8.20
C ASP A 99 7.33 15.77 -7.87
N SER A 100 6.80 16.10 -6.68
CA SER A 100 6.67 17.49 -6.22
C SER A 100 7.94 18.08 -5.65
N TYR A 101 8.99 17.26 -5.43
CA TYR A 101 10.27 17.72 -4.86
C TYR A 101 11.25 18.28 -5.92
N ASP A 102 10.97 18.08 -7.21
CA ASP A 102 11.80 18.54 -8.34
C ASP A 102 11.53 20.00 -8.76
N SER A 103 10.85 20.81 -7.93
CA SER A 103 10.73 22.26 -8.17
C SER A 103 11.67 23.06 -7.25
N PRO A 104 12.90 23.36 -7.67
CA PRO A 104 13.66 24.46 -7.08
C PRO A 104 13.09 25.79 -7.59
N THR A 105 12.72 26.66 -6.64
CA THR A 105 12.76 28.13 -6.78
C THR A 105 11.66 28.83 -7.62
N GLN A 106 10.55 29.20 -6.97
CA GLN A 106 9.80 30.44 -7.29
C GLN A 106 9.10 30.99 -6.04
N GLN A 107 9.84 31.34 -4.98
CA GLN A 107 9.32 32.18 -3.88
C GLN A 107 10.38 33.15 -3.33
N THR A 108 11.20 33.74 -4.19
CA THR A 108 12.14 34.81 -3.77
C THR A 108 12.24 35.93 -4.81
N GLU A 109 11.11 36.31 -5.42
CA GLU A 109 11.01 37.54 -6.24
C GLU A 109 9.72 38.29 -5.91
N MET A 110 9.52 38.66 -4.65
CA MET A 110 8.51 39.65 -4.25
C MET A 110 8.99 40.63 -3.17
N GLU A 111 10.31 40.70 -2.91
CA GLU A 111 10.87 41.57 -1.86
C GLU A 111 11.71 42.76 -2.36
N GLU A 112 11.72 43.07 -3.67
CA GLU A 112 12.59 44.15 -4.20
C GLU A 112 11.88 45.28 -5.00
N GLN A 113 10.59 45.55 -4.77
CA GLN A 113 9.92 46.71 -5.40
C GLN A 113 9.05 47.56 -4.45
N GLY A 114 9.40 47.63 -3.17
CA GLY A 114 8.57 48.30 -2.16
C GLY A 114 9.30 49.10 -1.10
N ALA A 115 10.42 49.75 -1.42
CA ALA A 115 10.98 50.78 -0.53
C ALA A 115 10.45 52.16 -0.96
N PRO A 116 9.49 52.78 -0.24
CA PRO A 116 9.13 54.17 -0.49
C PRO A 116 10.29 55.07 -0.06
N VAL A 117 10.80 55.88 -0.99
CA VAL A 117 11.68 57.01 -0.69
C VAL A 117 10.88 58.02 0.12
N ALA A 118 11.25 58.19 1.39
CA ALA A 118 10.72 59.25 2.24
C ALA A 118 11.15 60.62 1.68
N SER A 119 10.20 61.55 1.57
CA SER A 119 10.43 63.00 1.39
C SER A 119 10.17 63.73 2.70
#